data_AF-A0ABD0RIH4-F1
#
_entry.id   AF-A0ABD0RIH4-F1
#
_cell.length_a   1.000
_cell.length_b   1.000
_cell.length_c   1.000
_cell.angle_alpha   90.00
_cell.angle_beta   90.00
_cell.angle_gamma   90.00
#
_symmetry.space_group_name_H-M   'P 1'
#
loop_
_entity.id
_entity.type
_entity.pdbx_description
1 polymer ?
#
loop_
_entity_poly.entity_id
_entity_poly.type
_entity_poly.pdbx_seq_one_letter_code
_entity_poly.pdbx_strand_id
1 'polypeptide(L)'
;VVTADHAQLMVPMILEKNLWSSIPGEDTIMNLPGFWLVRRENLEYFPRGSSYWDRCMVGGYLSPKSVLEVFEKLVAGSINWPAIGSVLDYVIRPVVPSETLTLEVQYETDRRLYVDFLPLLVMEDGVSLIAKPHRLAAERHENLWRQSFRVAETAKLRALDQEDSGCRYACLKVIKAVCKLNPALARLNASQLTNAILLLSEQEGDWTQEALADRFMQLLRALVGHLEAGRLPCIFNLKVNLFCELTPQEIDELGYTLYCALSDPESLLRTV
;
A
#
# COMPACT_ATOMS: atom_id res chain seq x y z
N VAL A 1 -12.61 -11.98 -1.65
CA VAL A 1 -11.36 -12.31 -0.89
C VAL A 1 -11.22 -13.81 -0.89
N VAL A 2 -10.08 -14.33 -1.36
CA VAL A 2 -9.89 -15.77 -1.64
C VAL A 2 -9.39 -16.52 -0.40
N THR A 3 -8.34 -16.01 0.24
CA THR A 3 -7.72 -16.58 1.44
C THR A 3 -7.12 -15.46 2.29
N ALA A 4 -7.02 -15.68 3.60
CA ALA A 4 -6.30 -14.81 4.52
C ALA A 4 -4.82 -15.21 4.55
N ASP A 5 -4.06 -14.72 3.57
CA ASP A 5 -2.66 -15.07 3.36
C ASP A 5 -1.70 -13.90 3.59
N HIS A 6 -2.19 -12.66 3.69
CA HIS A 6 -1.38 -11.48 3.94
C HIS A 6 -2.01 -10.55 4.97
N ALA A 7 -1.18 -10.01 5.85
CA ALA A 7 -1.50 -8.95 6.80
C ALA A 7 -0.36 -7.92 6.85
N GLN A 8 -0.67 -6.72 7.33
CA GLN A 8 0.32 -5.68 7.56
C GLN A 8 0.24 -5.25 9.02
N LEU A 9 1.38 -5.23 9.69
CA LEU A 9 1.53 -4.69 11.03
C LEU A 9 2.21 -3.34 10.95
N MET A 10 1.46 -2.28 11.30
CA MET A 10 2.02 -0.93 11.36
C MET A 10 2.86 -0.78 12.61
N VAL A 11 4.10 -0.32 12.48
CA VAL A 11 5.03 -0.12 13.59
C VAL A 11 5.19 1.40 13.81
N PRO A 12 4.44 2.00 14.72
CA PRO A 12 4.48 3.44 14.93
C PRO A 12 5.83 3.86 15.49
N MET A 13 6.47 4.79 14.80
CA MET A 13 7.72 5.43 15.20
C MET A 13 7.43 6.83 15.72
N ILE A 14 8.11 7.21 16.78
CA ILE A 14 7.99 8.53 17.39
C ILE A 14 9.19 9.37 16.94
N LEU A 15 8.92 10.48 16.26
CA LEU A 15 9.92 11.51 15.97
C LEU A 15 9.83 12.61 17.01
N GLU A 16 10.99 13.12 17.42
CA GLU A 16 11.05 14.24 18.34
C GLU A 16 10.56 15.52 17.65
N LYS A 17 9.71 16.26 18.34
CA LYS A 17 9.21 17.56 17.86
C LYS A 17 10.39 18.50 17.58
N ASN A 18 10.26 19.32 16.54
CA ASN A 18 11.26 20.30 16.11
C ASN A 18 12.60 19.72 15.62
N LEU A 19 12.82 18.40 15.64
CA LEU A 19 14.04 17.80 15.08
C LEU A 19 13.86 17.32 13.64
N TRP A 20 12.62 17.17 13.19
CA TRP A 20 12.28 16.58 11.90
C TRP A 20 11.15 17.35 11.22
N SER A 21 11.21 17.49 9.90
CA SER A 21 10.14 18.04 9.07
C SER A 21 9.89 17.13 7.87
N SER A 22 8.68 17.19 7.29
CA SER A 22 8.33 16.48 6.07
C SER A 22 8.31 17.45 4.88
N ILE A 23 8.85 17.01 3.75
CA ILE A 23 8.87 17.77 2.49
C ILE A 23 8.17 16.93 1.42
N PRO A 24 7.10 17.45 0.78
CA PRO A 24 6.41 16.74 -0.30
C PRO A 24 7.36 16.43 -1.45
N GLY A 25 7.27 15.22 -2.01
CA GLY A 25 8.14 14.75 -3.08
C GLY A 25 7.99 15.57 -4.37
N GLU A 26 6.81 16.13 -4.62
CA GLU A 26 6.57 17.08 -5.72
C GLU A 26 7.33 18.40 -5.58
N ASP A 27 7.67 18.82 -4.36
CA ASP A 27 8.41 20.06 -4.09
C ASP A 27 9.93 19.85 -4.11
N THR A 28 10.36 18.62 -4.40
CA THR A 28 11.77 18.24 -4.55
C THR A 28 12.14 18.05 -6.02
N ILE A 29 13.44 17.93 -6.30
CA ILE A 29 13.93 17.61 -7.65
C ILE A 29 13.43 16.26 -8.20
N MET A 30 12.94 15.37 -7.32
CA MET A 30 12.39 14.08 -7.75
C MET A 30 11.01 14.23 -8.40
N ASN A 31 10.26 15.29 -8.05
CA ASN A 31 8.92 15.56 -8.55
C ASN A 31 7.98 14.33 -8.48
N LEU A 32 7.92 13.69 -7.30
CA LEU A 32 7.15 12.45 -7.08
C LEU A 32 6.02 12.67 -6.04
N PRO A 33 4.81 13.03 -6.49
CA PRO A 33 3.65 13.14 -5.62
C PRO A 33 3.34 11.84 -4.87
N GLY A 34 2.94 11.94 -3.61
CA GLY A 34 2.61 10.80 -2.76
C GLY A 34 3.82 10.13 -2.11
N PHE A 35 5.01 10.68 -2.35
CA PHE A 35 6.23 10.38 -1.62
C PHE A 35 6.73 11.64 -0.92
N TRP A 36 7.54 11.45 0.12
CA TRP A 36 7.98 12.52 1.02
C TRP A 36 9.42 12.29 1.45
N LEU A 37 10.16 13.37 1.64
CA LEU A 37 11.41 13.36 2.38
C LEU A 37 11.13 13.74 3.84
N VAL A 38 11.89 13.15 4.77
CA VAL A 38 11.86 13.53 6.18
C VAL A 38 13.22 14.16 6.51
N ARG A 39 13.28 15.48 6.64
CA ARG A 39 14.51 16.25 6.82
C ARG A 39 14.83 16.44 8.29
N ARG A 40 16.12 16.32 8.64
CA ARG A 40 16.64 16.67 9.97
C ARG A 40 16.81 18.18 10.10
N GLU A 41 16.19 18.77 11.11
CA GLU A 41 16.18 20.22 11.37
C GLU A 41 17.13 20.63 12.50
N ASN A 42 17.49 21.91 12.60
CA ASN A 42 18.17 22.46 13.79
C ASN A 42 19.49 21.75 14.18
N LEU A 43 20.24 21.22 13.21
CA LEU A 43 21.51 20.51 13.45
C LEU A 43 22.57 21.36 14.15
N GLU A 44 22.51 22.69 14.00
CA GLU A 44 23.42 23.64 14.65
C GLU A 44 23.19 23.70 16.18
N TYR A 45 21.95 23.51 16.63
CA TYR A 45 21.57 23.55 18.04
C TYR A 45 21.48 22.15 18.67
N PHE A 46 21.01 21.18 17.89
CA PHE A 46 20.86 19.78 18.28
C PHE A 46 21.71 18.92 17.36
N PRO A 47 22.99 18.66 17.71
CA PRO A 47 23.91 17.93 16.84
C PRO A 47 23.48 16.46 16.67
N ARG A 48 24.17 15.76 15.77
CA ARG A 48 23.94 14.32 15.58
C ARG A 48 24.16 13.56 16.88
N GLY A 49 23.23 12.67 17.20
CA GLY A 49 23.15 11.95 18.48
C GLY A 49 22.08 12.52 19.42
N SER A 50 21.52 13.69 19.12
CA SER A 50 20.37 14.26 19.86
C SER A 50 19.06 13.50 19.61
N SER A 51 18.92 12.83 18.45
CA SER A 51 17.78 11.95 18.15
C SER A 51 18.22 10.50 18.06
N TYR A 52 17.38 9.57 18.52
CA TYR A 52 17.62 8.13 18.30
C TYR A 52 17.77 7.81 16.81
N TRP A 53 16.99 8.50 15.97
CA TRP A 53 16.90 8.28 14.53
C TRP A 53 18.05 8.90 13.74
N ASP A 54 18.95 9.63 14.39
CA ASP A 54 20.15 10.16 13.74
C ASP A 54 21.03 9.04 13.14
N ARG A 55 20.92 7.81 13.66
CA ARG A 55 21.58 6.60 13.14
C ARG A 55 21.07 6.14 11.76
N CYS A 56 19.86 6.56 11.38
CA CYS A 56 19.22 6.21 10.11
C CYS A 56 19.26 7.38 9.12
N MET A 57 20.08 8.40 9.38
CA MET A 57 20.19 9.55 8.49
C MET A 57 21.14 9.28 7.33
N VAL A 58 20.70 9.67 6.13
CA VAL A 58 21.50 9.67 4.91
C VAL A 58 21.33 11.03 4.22
N GLY A 59 22.42 11.78 4.07
CA GLY A 59 22.38 13.09 3.41
C GLY A 59 21.53 14.17 4.10
N GLY A 60 21.31 14.07 5.41
CA GLY A 60 20.47 15.01 6.18
C GLY A 60 18.98 14.66 6.20
N TYR A 61 18.61 13.52 5.64
CA TYR A 61 17.24 13.00 5.65
C TYR A 61 17.18 11.67 6.38
N LEU A 62 16.05 11.38 7.03
CA LEU A 62 15.77 10.08 7.61
C LEU A 62 15.48 9.08 6.48
N SER A 63 16.36 8.10 6.29
CA SER A 63 16.20 7.10 5.24
C SER A 63 15.25 5.99 5.69
N PRO A 64 14.13 5.74 4.98
CA PRO A 64 13.28 4.57 5.24
C PRO A 64 14.04 3.27 5.01
N LYS A 65 15.01 3.22 4.08
CA LYS A 65 15.87 2.04 3.87
C LYS A 65 16.72 1.74 5.11
N SER A 66 17.43 2.73 5.66
CA SER A 66 18.20 2.54 6.89
C SER A 66 17.31 2.21 8.09
N VAL A 67 16.09 2.76 8.15
CA VAL A 67 15.09 2.36 9.15
C VAL A 67 14.72 0.88 8.99
N LEU A 68 14.40 0.42 7.77
CA LEU A 68 14.09 -0.98 7.49
C LEU A 68 15.24 -1.90 7.90
N GLU A 69 16.50 -1.55 7.62
CA GLU A 69 17.68 -2.33 8.03
C GLU A 69 17.82 -2.45 9.56
N VAL A 70 17.50 -1.38 10.30
CA VAL A 70 17.47 -1.43 11.78
C VAL A 70 16.35 -2.35 12.26
N PHE A 71 15.16 -2.25 11.67
CA PHE A 71 14.06 -3.12 12.02
C PHE A 71 14.29 -4.57 11.60
N GLU A 72 15.00 -4.84 10.52
CA GLU A 72 15.35 -6.20 10.08
C GLU A 72 16.22 -6.88 11.12
N LYS A 73 17.23 -6.17 11.64
CA LYS A 73 18.08 -6.67 12.73
C LYS A 73 17.28 -6.96 13.99
N LEU A 74 16.26 -6.15 14.29
CA LEU A 74 15.38 -6.37 15.44
C LEU A 74 14.45 -7.57 15.23
N VAL A 75 13.75 -7.60 14.10
CA VAL A 75 12.78 -8.64 13.74
C VAL A 75 13.50 -9.98 13.57
N ALA A 76 14.53 -10.07 12.73
CA ALA A 76 15.21 -11.33 12.46
C ALA A 76 16.21 -11.72 13.56
N GLY A 77 16.86 -10.76 14.22
CA GLY A 77 18.00 -11.02 15.10
C GLY A 77 17.69 -11.00 16.61
N SER A 78 16.71 -10.21 17.06
CA SER A 78 16.48 -9.99 18.50
C SER A 78 15.24 -10.70 19.04
N ILE A 79 14.28 -11.07 18.18
CA ILE A 79 13.04 -11.71 18.59
C ILE A 79 13.17 -13.23 18.49
N ASN A 80 12.85 -13.93 19.58
CA ASN A 80 12.80 -15.38 19.61
C ASN A 80 11.47 -15.90 19.03
N TRP A 81 11.35 -15.86 17.69
CA TRP A 81 10.15 -16.35 16.99
C TRP A 81 9.80 -17.81 17.29
N PRO A 82 10.74 -18.76 17.40
CA PRO A 82 10.43 -20.13 17.78
C PRO A 82 9.75 -20.24 19.15
N ALA A 83 10.18 -19.45 20.13
CA ALA A 83 9.53 -19.44 21.45
C ALA A 83 8.10 -18.88 21.39
N ILE A 84 7.88 -17.79 20.64
CA ILE A 84 6.54 -17.23 20.42
C ILE A 84 5.65 -18.25 19.68
N GLY A 85 6.18 -18.87 18.63
CA GLY A 85 5.50 -19.91 17.87
C GLY A 85 5.08 -21.09 18.74
N SER A 86 5.97 -21.57 19.61
CA SER A 86 5.66 -22.67 20.53
C SER A 86 4.56 -22.34 21.54
N VAL A 87 4.43 -21.09 21.98
CA VAL A 87 3.35 -20.66 22.89
C VAL A 87 2.01 -20.58 22.16
N LEU A 88 2.04 -20.22 20.86
CA LEU A 88 0.85 -20.05 20.04
C LEU A 88 0.46 -21.30 19.22
N ASP A 89 1.26 -22.37 19.30
CA ASP A 89 1.15 -23.56 18.45
C ASP A 89 1.27 -23.27 16.94
N TYR A 90 2.15 -22.32 16.59
CA TYR A 90 2.43 -21.91 15.20
C TYR A 90 3.91 -22.05 14.86
N VAL A 91 4.22 -22.29 13.58
CA VAL A 91 5.60 -22.15 13.08
C VAL A 91 5.78 -20.74 12.55
N ILE A 92 6.58 -19.96 13.27
CA ILE A 92 6.82 -18.54 12.96
C ILE A 92 8.28 -18.36 12.56
N ARG A 93 8.51 -17.80 11.37
CA ARG A 93 9.87 -17.55 10.87
C ARG A 93 9.95 -16.25 10.05
N PRO A 94 11.02 -15.45 10.22
CA PRO A 94 11.27 -14.33 9.34
C PRO A 94 11.61 -14.84 7.94
N VAL A 95 11.10 -14.15 6.91
CA VAL A 95 11.43 -14.43 5.51
C VAL A 95 12.74 -13.72 5.17
N VAL A 96 13.77 -14.48 4.79
CA VAL A 96 15.10 -13.95 4.46
C VAL A 96 15.63 -14.58 3.16
N PRO A 97 16.20 -13.80 2.24
CA PRO A 97 16.18 -12.34 2.18
C PRO A 97 14.80 -11.84 1.74
N SER A 98 14.41 -10.64 2.18
CA SER A 98 13.18 -10.00 1.74
C SER A 98 13.40 -8.50 1.57
N GLU A 99 12.88 -7.93 0.47
CA GLU A 99 12.88 -6.48 0.24
C GLU A 99 12.02 -5.73 1.28
N THR A 100 11.13 -6.46 1.96
CA THR A 100 10.26 -5.99 3.04
C THR A 100 10.45 -6.81 4.30
N LEU A 101 10.18 -6.23 5.46
CA LEU A 101 10.21 -6.95 6.73
C LEU A 101 9.01 -7.89 6.82
N THR A 102 9.16 -9.15 6.42
CA THR A 102 8.04 -10.10 6.32
C THR A 102 8.23 -11.31 7.23
N LEU A 103 7.17 -11.69 7.93
CA LEU A 103 7.09 -12.88 8.78
C LEU A 103 6.19 -13.92 8.11
N GLU A 104 6.64 -15.16 8.01
CA GLU A 104 5.77 -16.28 7.67
C GLU A 104 5.25 -16.93 8.96
N VAL A 105 3.93 -17.04 9.06
CA VAL A 105 3.22 -17.73 10.14
C VAL A 105 2.48 -18.91 9.52
N GLN A 106 2.96 -20.12 9.76
CA GLN A 106 2.24 -21.34 9.43
C GLN A 106 1.35 -21.70 10.62
N TYR A 107 0.04 -21.50 10.44
CA TYR A 107 -0.98 -21.73 11.49
C TYR A 107 -1.74 -23.05 11.31
N GLU A 108 -1.66 -23.66 10.12
CA GLU A 108 -2.08 -25.03 9.82
C GLU A 108 -1.07 -25.66 8.84
N THR A 109 -1.07 -26.98 8.68
CA THR A 109 -0.10 -27.70 7.81
C THR A 109 0.00 -27.09 6.41
N ASP A 110 -1.12 -26.75 5.79
CA ASP A 110 -1.19 -26.22 4.42
C ASP A 110 -1.56 -24.74 4.36
N ARG A 111 -1.60 -24.03 5.50
CA ARG A 111 -1.97 -22.61 5.53
C ARG A 111 -0.90 -21.73 6.14
N ARG A 112 -0.59 -20.68 5.40
CA ARG A 112 0.43 -19.68 5.73
C ARG A 112 -0.19 -18.30 5.69
N LEU A 113 0.26 -17.46 6.62
CA LEU A 113 -0.02 -16.03 6.68
C LEU A 113 1.31 -15.30 6.63
N TYR A 114 1.43 -14.37 5.69
CA TYR A 114 2.56 -13.45 5.58
C TYR A 114 2.20 -12.14 6.28
N VAL A 115 3.03 -11.70 7.22
CA VAL A 115 2.83 -10.46 7.96
C VAL A 115 3.96 -9.49 7.65
N ASP A 116 3.65 -8.39 6.97
CA ASP A 116 4.61 -7.34 6.67
C ASP A 116 4.65 -6.30 7.80
N PHE A 117 5.83 -6.06 8.36
CA PHE A 117 6.07 -4.95 9.28
C PHE A 117 6.31 -3.67 8.47
N LEU A 118 5.49 -2.65 8.72
CA LEU A 118 5.57 -1.36 8.05
C LEU A 118 5.83 -0.26 9.09
N PRO A 119 7.09 0.21 9.21
CA PRO A 119 7.39 1.39 10.01
C PRO A 119 6.54 2.58 9.54
N LEU A 120 5.88 3.23 10.50
CA LEU A 120 4.91 4.30 10.28
C LEU A 120 5.34 5.55 11.05
N LEU A 121 5.41 6.68 10.34
CA LEU A 121 5.50 8.00 10.93
C LEU A 121 4.17 8.71 10.77
N VAL A 122 3.74 9.42 11.81
CA VAL A 122 2.64 10.38 11.72
C VAL A 122 3.23 11.75 11.99
N MET A 123 3.25 12.58 10.96
CA MET A 123 3.76 13.93 11.02
C MET A 123 2.78 14.85 11.76
N GLU A 124 3.23 16.02 12.20
CA GLU A 124 2.40 16.96 12.99
C GLU A 124 1.17 17.48 12.23
N ASP A 125 1.26 17.56 10.90
CA ASP A 125 0.16 17.93 10.00
C ASP A 125 -0.83 16.78 9.72
N GLY A 126 -0.64 15.62 10.35
CA GLY A 126 -1.47 14.42 10.17
C GLY A 126 -1.06 13.53 9.00
N VAL A 127 -0.02 13.89 8.24
CA VAL A 127 0.47 13.06 7.13
C VAL A 127 1.05 11.76 7.67
N SER A 128 0.50 10.63 7.20
CA SER A 128 0.97 9.30 7.54
C SER A 128 1.98 8.81 6.50
N LEU A 129 3.21 8.52 6.92
CA LEU A 129 4.30 8.08 6.06
C LEU A 129 4.75 6.66 6.44
N ILE A 130 4.90 5.78 5.45
CA ILE A 130 5.36 4.41 5.65
C ILE A 130 6.70 4.17 4.97
N ALA A 131 7.54 3.38 5.64
CA ALA A 131 8.79 2.89 5.07
C ALA A 131 8.51 1.76 4.07
N LYS A 132 8.00 2.13 2.90
CA LYS A 132 7.79 1.23 1.77
C LYS A 132 8.47 1.81 0.52
N PRO A 133 9.58 1.22 0.05
CA PRO A 133 10.35 1.73 -1.07
C PRO A 133 9.50 1.94 -2.34
N HIS A 134 9.95 2.84 -3.21
CA HIS A 134 9.39 3.02 -4.54
C HIS A 134 9.87 1.88 -5.46
N ARG A 135 8.97 1.09 -6.04
CA ARG A 135 9.30 -0.14 -6.77
C ARG A 135 10.35 0.05 -7.87
N LEU A 136 10.21 1.13 -8.66
CA LEU A 136 11.09 1.39 -9.80
C LEU A 136 12.29 2.29 -9.48
N ALA A 137 12.34 2.88 -8.28
CA ALA A 137 13.29 3.94 -7.95
C ALA A 137 13.96 3.73 -6.59
N ALA A 138 13.76 2.58 -5.95
CA ALA A 138 14.26 2.28 -4.61
C ALA A 138 15.77 2.52 -4.48
N GLU A 139 16.55 2.12 -5.47
CA GLU A 139 18.02 2.32 -5.47
C GLU A 139 18.44 3.77 -5.70
N ARG A 140 17.65 4.55 -6.43
CA ARG A 140 17.96 5.95 -6.75
C ARG A 140 17.48 6.91 -5.67
N HIS A 141 16.42 6.54 -4.96
CA HIS A 141 15.68 7.40 -4.06
C HIS A 141 15.44 6.72 -2.71
N GLU A 142 16.54 6.30 -2.08
CA GLU A 142 16.54 5.56 -0.80
C GLU A 142 15.95 6.34 0.38
N ASN A 143 15.75 7.66 0.23
CA ASN A 143 15.25 8.58 1.26
C ASN A 143 13.73 8.82 1.16
N LEU A 144 13.05 8.27 0.15
CA LEU A 144 11.63 8.53 -0.07
C LEU A 144 10.72 7.67 0.80
N TRP A 145 10.02 8.33 1.71
CA TRP A 145 8.91 7.77 2.44
C TRP A 145 7.64 7.82 1.59
N ARG A 146 6.78 6.81 1.72
CA ARG A 146 5.51 6.76 0.99
C ARG A 146 4.38 7.28 1.85
N GLN A 147 3.54 8.16 1.30
CA GLN A 147 2.31 8.57 1.96
C GLN A 147 1.30 7.42 1.96
N SER A 148 0.75 7.12 3.13
CA SER A 148 -0.29 6.11 3.31
C SER A 148 -1.66 6.76 3.39
N PHE A 149 -2.55 6.38 2.46
CA PHE A 149 -3.96 6.79 2.46
C PHE A 149 -4.90 5.69 2.97
N ARG A 150 -4.37 4.51 3.30
CA ARG A 150 -5.14 3.29 3.56
C ARG A 150 -6.26 3.46 4.60
N VAL A 151 -5.97 4.18 5.69
CA VAL A 151 -6.94 4.43 6.77
C VAL A 151 -8.08 5.32 6.24
N ALA A 152 -7.75 6.40 5.54
CA ALA A 152 -8.73 7.32 4.97
C ALA A 152 -9.58 6.65 3.88
N GLU A 153 -8.96 5.89 2.97
CA GLU A 153 -9.64 5.10 1.93
C GLU A 153 -10.66 4.12 2.53
N THR A 154 -10.22 3.33 3.51
CA THR A 154 -11.07 2.33 4.17
C THR A 154 -12.21 2.99 4.95
N ALA A 155 -11.93 4.10 5.62
CA ALA A 155 -12.93 4.86 6.38
C ALA A 155 -13.97 5.48 5.45
N LYS A 156 -13.56 6.12 4.34
CA LYS A 156 -14.48 6.71 3.37
C LYS A 156 -15.37 5.67 2.71
N LEU A 157 -14.79 4.55 2.26
CA LEU A 157 -15.57 3.45 1.67
C LEU A 157 -16.61 2.90 2.67
N ARG A 158 -16.23 2.80 3.95
CA ARG A 158 -17.13 2.33 5.03
C ARG A 158 -18.22 3.31 5.33
N ALA A 159 -17.90 4.60 5.40
CA ALA A 159 -18.89 5.63 5.63
C ALA A 159 -19.96 5.62 4.53
N LEU A 160 -19.56 5.53 3.26
CA LEU A 160 -20.48 5.47 2.13
C LEU A 160 -21.41 4.25 2.21
N ASP A 161 -20.88 3.04 2.39
CA ASP A 161 -21.72 1.84 2.49
C ASP A 161 -22.59 1.83 3.76
N GLN A 162 -22.18 2.50 4.84
CA GLN A 162 -23.01 2.64 6.04
C GLN A 162 -24.17 3.62 5.84
N GLU A 163 -23.97 4.63 5.00
CA GLU A 163 -24.96 5.67 4.72
C GLU A 163 -26.14 5.13 3.90
N ASP A 164 -25.85 4.29 2.89
CA ASP A 164 -26.85 3.80 1.93
C ASP A 164 -27.03 2.28 1.93
N SER A 165 -26.36 1.54 2.84
CA SER A 165 -26.30 0.07 2.82
C SER A 165 -25.78 -0.49 1.49
N GLY A 166 -24.87 0.24 0.86
CA GLY A 166 -24.38 -0.03 -0.47
C GLY A 166 -23.49 -1.27 -0.61
N CYS A 167 -23.20 -1.62 -1.86
CA CYS A 167 -22.44 -2.80 -2.25
C CYS A 167 -20.98 -2.49 -2.60
N ARG A 168 -20.42 -1.31 -2.26
CA ARG A 168 -19.05 -0.91 -2.66
C ARG A 168 -18.00 -1.87 -2.10
N TYR A 169 -18.11 -2.28 -0.84
CA TYR A 169 -17.25 -3.30 -0.24
C TYR A 169 -17.42 -4.67 -0.90
N ALA A 170 -18.65 -5.04 -1.27
CA ALA A 170 -18.89 -6.30 -1.97
C ALA A 170 -18.19 -6.28 -3.34
N CYS A 171 -18.37 -5.21 -4.11
CA CYS A 171 -17.69 -4.98 -5.39
C CYS A 171 -16.17 -5.01 -5.22
N LEU A 172 -15.62 -4.31 -4.22
CA LEU A 172 -14.18 -4.34 -3.90
C LEU A 172 -13.69 -5.75 -3.59
N LYS A 173 -14.45 -6.55 -2.83
CA LYS A 173 -14.07 -7.93 -2.49
C LYS A 173 -14.08 -8.85 -3.71
N VAL A 174 -14.99 -8.63 -4.65
CA VAL A 174 -15.09 -9.37 -5.92
C VAL A 174 -13.89 -9.03 -6.80
N ILE A 175 -13.65 -7.76 -7.11
CA ILE A 175 -12.54 -7.37 -7.99
C ILE A 175 -11.17 -7.74 -7.39
N LYS A 176 -11.00 -7.64 -6.07
CA LYS A 176 -9.78 -8.14 -5.40
C LYS A 176 -9.59 -9.65 -5.56
N ALA A 177 -10.67 -10.42 -5.55
CA ALA A 177 -10.58 -11.86 -5.78
C ALA A 177 -10.21 -12.15 -7.24
N VAL A 178 -10.83 -11.47 -8.19
CA VAL A 178 -10.51 -11.53 -9.61
C VAL A 178 -9.03 -11.21 -9.85
N CYS A 179 -8.53 -10.08 -9.36
CA CYS A 179 -7.12 -9.71 -9.53
C CYS A 179 -6.16 -10.73 -8.90
N LYS A 180 -6.54 -11.33 -7.76
CA LYS A 180 -5.71 -12.33 -7.08
C LYS A 180 -5.66 -13.66 -7.85
N LEU A 181 -6.76 -14.07 -8.47
CA LEU A 181 -6.87 -15.34 -9.20
C LEU A 181 -6.37 -15.27 -10.64
N ASN A 182 -6.22 -14.06 -11.19
CA ASN A 182 -5.76 -13.83 -12.56
C ASN A 182 -4.33 -13.28 -12.53
N PRO A 183 -3.30 -14.06 -12.93
CA PRO A 183 -1.90 -13.63 -12.87
C PRO A 183 -1.62 -12.31 -13.59
N ALA A 184 -2.25 -12.08 -14.74
CA ALA A 184 -2.12 -10.83 -15.49
C ALA A 184 -2.63 -9.60 -14.71
N LEU A 185 -3.60 -9.78 -13.80
CA LEU A 185 -4.20 -8.71 -13.01
C LEU A 185 -3.61 -8.58 -11.60
N ALA A 186 -2.70 -9.48 -11.20
CA ALA A 186 -2.15 -9.56 -9.84
C ALA A 186 -1.36 -8.31 -9.43
N ARG A 187 -0.96 -7.47 -10.40
CA ARG A 187 -0.28 -6.19 -10.15
C ARG A 187 -1.20 -5.09 -9.63
N LEU A 188 -2.51 -5.22 -9.82
CA LEU A 188 -3.48 -4.27 -9.26
C LEU A 188 -3.62 -4.48 -7.74
N ASN A 189 -3.25 -3.46 -6.98
CA ASN A 189 -3.28 -3.53 -5.53
C ASN A 189 -4.60 -3.02 -4.94
N ALA A 190 -4.81 -3.29 -3.64
CA ALA A 190 -6.05 -2.93 -2.97
C ALA A 190 -6.33 -1.41 -2.92
N SER A 191 -5.31 -0.56 -2.84
CA SER A 191 -5.49 0.90 -2.82
C SER A 191 -5.94 1.40 -4.20
N GLN A 192 -5.35 0.91 -5.29
CA GLN A 192 -5.80 1.22 -6.66
C GLN A 192 -7.27 0.83 -6.86
N LEU A 193 -7.64 -0.41 -6.51
CA LEU A 193 -9.01 -0.89 -6.65
C LEU A 193 -10.00 -0.13 -5.76
N THR A 194 -9.59 0.27 -4.55
CA THR A 194 -10.41 1.09 -3.65
C THR A 194 -10.64 2.49 -4.23
N ASN A 195 -9.59 3.15 -4.74
CA ASN A 195 -9.74 4.48 -5.34
C ASN A 195 -10.60 4.44 -6.61
N ALA A 196 -10.47 3.42 -7.46
CA ALA A 196 -11.33 3.28 -8.63
C ALA A 196 -12.82 3.19 -8.24
N ILE A 197 -13.16 2.46 -7.16
CA ILE A 197 -14.52 2.40 -6.64
C ILE A 197 -14.97 3.73 -6.02
N LEU A 198 -14.09 4.40 -5.28
CA LEU A 198 -14.41 5.69 -4.67
C LEU A 198 -14.67 6.78 -5.73
N LEU A 199 -13.86 6.83 -6.79
CA LEU A 199 -14.05 7.74 -7.93
C LEU A 199 -15.34 7.40 -8.70
N LEU A 200 -15.63 6.10 -8.91
CA LEU A 200 -16.90 5.68 -9.51
C LEU A 200 -18.10 6.10 -8.65
N SER A 201 -17.94 6.07 -7.32
CA SER A 201 -18.99 6.50 -6.38
C SER A 201 -19.26 8.01 -6.42
N GLU A 202 -18.35 8.82 -6.96
CA GLU A 202 -18.62 10.25 -7.19
C GLU A 202 -19.52 10.49 -8.41
N GLN A 203 -19.57 9.52 -9.33
CA GLN A 203 -20.32 9.60 -10.59
C GLN A 203 -21.65 8.84 -10.52
N GLU A 204 -21.68 7.75 -9.75
CA GLU A 204 -22.81 6.82 -9.66
C GLU A 204 -23.40 6.84 -8.25
N GLY A 205 -24.70 7.14 -8.16
CA GLY A 205 -25.43 7.25 -6.89
C GLY A 205 -26.04 5.94 -6.38
N ASP A 206 -26.47 5.04 -7.27
CA ASP A 206 -27.12 3.80 -6.86
C ASP A 206 -26.07 2.73 -6.53
N TRP A 207 -25.93 2.33 -5.27
CA TRP A 207 -25.05 1.23 -4.86
C TRP A 207 -25.83 0.11 -4.19
N THR A 208 -27.11 -0.06 -4.53
CA THR A 208 -27.93 -1.17 -4.01
C THR A 208 -27.30 -2.53 -4.33
N GLN A 209 -27.73 -3.58 -3.63
CA GLN A 209 -27.17 -4.92 -3.83
C GLN A 209 -27.53 -5.46 -5.22
N GLU A 210 -28.68 -5.09 -5.74
CA GLU A 210 -29.17 -5.42 -7.08
C GLU A 210 -28.31 -4.80 -8.19
N ALA A 211 -27.76 -3.60 -7.94
CA ALA A 211 -26.88 -2.90 -8.88
C ALA A 211 -25.43 -3.43 -8.90
N LEU A 212 -25.08 -4.44 -8.08
CA LEU A 212 -23.70 -4.92 -7.94
C LEU A 212 -23.08 -5.35 -9.29
N ALA A 213 -23.84 -6.06 -10.12
CA ALA A 213 -23.36 -6.52 -11.43
C ALA A 213 -23.05 -5.33 -12.36
N ASP A 214 -23.93 -4.34 -12.40
CA ASP A 214 -23.75 -3.13 -13.20
C ASP A 214 -22.56 -2.30 -12.71
N ARG A 215 -22.41 -2.15 -11.38
CA ARG A 215 -21.26 -1.47 -10.76
C ARG A 215 -19.96 -2.18 -11.01
N PHE A 216 -19.95 -3.51 -11.01
CA PHE A 216 -18.77 -4.28 -11.37
C PHE A 216 -18.38 -4.03 -12.84
N MET A 217 -19.34 -4.05 -13.76
CA MET A 217 -19.08 -3.76 -15.18
C MET A 217 -18.61 -2.32 -15.41
N GLN A 218 -19.20 -1.34 -14.73
CA GLN A 218 -18.75 0.05 -14.78
C GLN A 218 -17.34 0.21 -14.19
N LEU A 219 -17.02 -0.49 -13.10
CA LEU A 219 -15.68 -0.49 -12.52
C LEU A 219 -14.64 -1.03 -13.51
N LEU A 220 -14.93 -2.13 -14.22
CA LEU A 220 -14.03 -2.66 -15.25
C LEU A 220 -13.78 -1.62 -16.36
N ARG A 221 -14.84 -0.96 -16.85
CA ARG A 221 -14.71 0.10 -17.87
C ARG A 221 -13.91 1.29 -17.36
N ALA A 222 -14.16 1.72 -16.12
CA ALA A 222 -13.43 2.82 -15.49
C ALA A 222 -11.94 2.47 -15.33
N LEU A 223 -11.62 1.25 -14.89
CA LEU A 223 -10.23 0.77 -14.79
C LEU A 223 -9.54 0.76 -16.15
N VAL A 224 -10.20 0.27 -17.20
CA VAL A 224 -9.67 0.34 -18.57
C VAL A 224 -9.38 1.78 -18.97
N GLY A 225 -10.32 2.70 -18.76
CA GLY A 225 -10.11 4.13 -19.08
C GLY A 225 -8.95 4.76 -18.29
N HIS A 226 -8.77 4.40 -17.01
CA HIS A 226 -7.63 4.86 -16.22
C HIS A 226 -6.30 4.27 -16.71
N LEU A 227 -6.29 3.02 -17.16
CA LEU A 227 -5.10 2.36 -17.72
C LEU A 227 -4.73 2.96 -19.08
N GLU A 228 -5.70 3.21 -19.96
CA GLU A 228 -5.50 3.92 -21.23
C GLU A 228 -4.95 5.33 -21.02
N ALA A 229 -5.39 6.02 -19.98
CA ALA A 229 -4.86 7.33 -19.60
C ALA A 229 -3.48 7.24 -18.90
N GLY A 230 -3.01 6.05 -18.54
CA GLY A 230 -1.81 5.83 -17.73
C GLY A 230 -1.91 6.44 -16.32
N ARG A 231 -3.12 6.78 -15.86
CA ARG A 231 -3.34 7.57 -14.65
C ARG A 231 -4.60 7.15 -13.90
N LEU A 232 -4.38 6.73 -12.66
CA LEU A 232 -5.43 6.58 -11.65
C LEU A 232 -5.16 7.57 -10.50
N PRO A 233 -5.93 8.67 -10.38
CA PRO A 233 -5.72 9.63 -9.30
C PRO A 233 -6.11 9.05 -7.94
N CYS A 234 -5.41 9.46 -6.88
CA CYS A 234 -5.86 9.23 -5.50
C CYS A 234 -6.96 10.23 -5.14
N ILE A 235 -8.08 9.77 -4.60
CA ILE A 235 -9.23 10.64 -4.26
C ILE A 235 -8.89 11.66 -3.15
N PHE A 236 -7.93 11.35 -2.28
CA PHE A 236 -7.48 12.25 -1.21
C PHE A 236 -6.36 13.21 -1.65
N ASN A 237 -5.73 12.96 -2.79
CA ASN A 237 -4.75 13.85 -3.40
C ASN A 237 -4.65 13.58 -4.90
N LEU A 238 -5.36 14.40 -5.68
CA LEU A 238 -5.45 14.23 -7.14
C LEU A 238 -4.12 14.37 -7.88
N LYS A 239 -3.07 14.93 -7.24
CA LYS A 239 -1.72 14.98 -7.80
C LYS A 239 -1.08 13.59 -7.86
N VAL A 240 -1.42 12.71 -6.91
CA VAL A 240 -0.87 11.34 -6.80
C VAL A 240 -1.47 10.45 -7.87
N ASN A 241 -0.61 9.89 -8.73
CA ASN A 241 -0.99 8.83 -9.65
C ASN A 241 -0.68 7.46 -9.02
N LEU A 242 -1.70 6.67 -8.74
CA LEU A 242 -1.56 5.33 -8.16
C LEU A 242 -0.96 4.30 -9.13
N PHE A 243 -0.85 4.63 -10.42
CA PHE A 243 -0.14 3.83 -11.42
C PHE A 243 1.32 4.26 -11.63
N CYS A 244 1.83 5.25 -10.90
CA CYS A 244 3.20 5.77 -11.10
C CYS A 244 4.31 4.71 -10.96
N GLU A 245 4.01 3.61 -10.26
CA GLU A 245 4.95 2.51 -10.07
C GLU A 245 4.74 1.34 -11.01
N LEU A 246 3.81 1.40 -11.96
CA LEU A 246 3.63 0.41 -13.01
C LEU A 246 4.48 0.79 -14.24
N THR A 247 5.04 -0.19 -14.92
CA THR A 247 5.72 0.06 -16.20
C THR A 247 4.68 0.28 -17.31
N PRO A 248 5.03 0.93 -18.42
CA PRO A 248 4.13 1.03 -19.58
C PRO A 248 3.64 -0.34 -20.06
N GLN A 249 4.52 -1.34 -20.09
CA GLN A 249 4.16 -2.70 -20.47
C GLN A 249 3.15 -3.34 -19.51
N GLU A 250 3.32 -3.15 -18.20
CA GLU A 250 2.35 -3.65 -17.21
C GLU A 250 1.00 -2.95 -17.36
N ILE A 251 0.99 -1.64 -17.67
CA ILE A 251 -0.26 -0.89 -17.93
C ILE A 251 -0.97 -1.45 -19.18
N ASP A 252 -0.24 -1.69 -20.27
CA ASP A 252 -0.79 -2.25 -21.51
C ASP A 252 -1.34 -3.67 -21.28
N GLU A 253 -0.61 -4.53 -20.57
CA GLU A 253 -1.04 -5.90 -20.26
C GLU A 253 -2.31 -5.91 -19.40
N LEU A 254 -2.35 -5.07 -18.35
CA LEU A 254 -3.53 -4.89 -17.51
C LEU A 254 -4.73 -4.39 -18.32
N GLY A 255 -4.50 -3.35 -19.14
CA GLY A 255 -5.52 -2.73 -19.97
C GLY A 255 -6.11 -3.71 -20.97
N TYR A 256 -5.26 -4.43 -21.70
CA TYR A 256 -5.67 -5.45 -22.67
C TYR A 256 -6.48 -6.57 -22.00
N THR A 257 -6.00 -7.09 -20.86
CA THR A 257 -6.68 -8.16 -20.13
C THR A 257 -8.09 -7.74 -19.70
N LEU A 258 -8.21 -6.55 -19.10
CA LEU A 258 -9.52 -6.03 -18.67
C LEU A 258 -10.43 -5.70 -19.86
N TYR A 259 -9.87 -5.17 -20.95
CA TYR A 259 -10.63 -4.86 -22.17
C TYR A 259 -11.23 -6.13 -22.79
N CYS A 260 -10.45 -7.20 -22.92
CA CYS A 260 -10.95 -8.49 -23.41
C CYS A 260 -12.08 -9.03 -22.51
N ALA A 261 -11.92 -8.89 -21.19
CA ALA A 261 -12.93 -9.30 -20.23
C ALA A 261 -14.25 -8.50 -20.31
N LEU A 262 -14.27 -7.30 -20.92
CA LEU A 262 -15.53 -6.56 -21.10
C LEU A 262 -16.53 -7.28 -22.03
N SER A 263 -16.04 -8.12 -22.93
CA SER A 263 -16.87 -8.90 -23.86
C SER A 263 -17.36 -10.23 -23.26
N ASP A 264 -16.61 -10.79 -22.31
CA ASP A 264 -16.97 -12.01 -21.57
C ASP A 264 -16.54 -11.86 -20.09
N PRO A 265 -17.28 -11.09 -19.27
CA PRO A 265 -16.89 -10.77 -17.91
C PRO A 265 -16.96 -11.98 -16.97
N GLU A 266 -17.75 -12.99 -17.32
CA GLU A 266 -17.85 -14.24 -16.55
C GLU A 266 -16.53 -15.02 -16.59
N SER A 267 -15.73 -14.85 -17.64
CA SER A 267 -14.38 -15.46 -17.73
C SER A 267 -13.50 -15.08 -16.54
N LEU A 268 -13.62 -13.85 -16.02
CA LEU A 268 -12.86 -13.36 -14.86
C LEU A 268 -13.25 -14.03 -13.54
N LEU A 269 -14.46 -14.60 -13.48
CA LEU A 269 -15.02 -15.24 -12.30
C LEU A 269 -14.72 -16.75 -12.27
N ARG A 270 -14.22 -17.31 -13.38
CA ARG A 270 -13.80 -18.71 -13.43
C ARG A 270 -12.52 -18.88 -12.62
N THR A 271 -12.52 -19.88 -11.76
CA THR A 271 -11.33 -20.33 -11.05
C THR A 271 -10.55 -21.26 -11.97
N VAL A 272 -9.27 -20.98 -12.19
CA VAL A 272 -8.31 -21.94 -12.77
C VAL A 272 -7.86 -22.89 -11.67
#